data_AF-A0A7C3PIJ8-F1
#
_entry.id   AF-A0A7C3PIJ8-F1
#
_cell.length_a   1.000
_cell.length_b   1.000
_cell.length_c   1.000
_cell.angle_alpha   90.00
_cell.angle_beta   90.00
_cell.angle_gamma   90.00
#
_symmetry.space_group_name_H-M   'P 1'
#
loop_
_entity.id
_entity.type
_entity.pdbx_description
1 polymer ?
#
loop_
_entity_poly.entity_id
_entity_poly.type
_entity_poly.pdbx_seq_one_letter_code
_entity_poly.pdbx_strand_id
1 'polypeptide(L)'
;MSRFAYIGVLGFLMAGTLAPSGIASSPAKVPLISANQMVFSFNSPFISSSGLLGDHHVIRVMVIGMSLESLSVSIPSQMSKFDSVTITDETGKNIPAKIVKNGNRQLMIAFNQPVETGKTLELDISGIKTLQDEQGSILLYGVTGKRTGIDEEIPIGTARIQVPLR
;
A
#
# COMPACT_ATOMS: atom_id res chain seq x y z
N MET A 1 -56.01 60.46 2.71
CA MET A 1 -56.63 61.42 3.65
C MET A 1 -57.34 60.63 4.74
N SER A 2 -57.22 61.08 5.99
CA SER A 2 -57.98 60.67 7.20
C SER A 2 -57.69 59.25 7.72
N ARG A 3 -56.87 59.09 8.77
CA ARG A 3 -57.20 59.24 10.21
C ARG A 3 -58.35 58.30 10.63
N PHE A 4 -58.13 57.44 11.63
CA PHE A 4 -58.60 57.62 13.00
C PHE A 4 -58.28 56.35 13.84
N ALA A 5 -57.89 56.60 15.09
CA ALA A 5 -57.54 55.62 16.12
C ALA A 5 -58.71 55.41 17.09
N TYR A 6 -58.78 54.24 17.75
CA TYR A 6 -59.41 53.95 19.06
C TYR A 6 -58.86 52.56 19.50
N ILE A 7 -58.04 52.40 20.54
CA ILE A 7 -58.23 52.46 22.02
C ILE A 7 -59.33 51.53 22.56
N GLY A 8 -58.93 50.62 23.47
CA GLY A 8 -59.80 49.86 24.39
C GLY A 8 -59.32 48.41 24.62
N VAL A 9 -58.30 48.13 25.44
CA VAL A 9 -58.28 47.87 26.90
C VAL A 9 -58.69 46.44 27.33
N LEU A 10 -57.68 45.77 27.89
CA LEU A 10 -57.60 44.71 28.94
C LEU A 10 -58.54 43.50 28.97
N GLY A 11 -57.90 42.33 28.94
CA GLY A 11 -58.34 41.11 29.63
C GLY A 11 -57.12 40.29 30.03
N PHE A 12 -56.72 40.38 31.30
CA PHE A 12 -55.63 39.64 31.94
C PHE A 12 -56.10 38.20 32.21
N LEU A 13 -55.34 37.17 31.83
CA LEU A 13 -55.42 35.84 32.43
C LEU A 13 -54.09 35.08 32.32
N MET A 14 -53.87 34.28 33.34
CA MET A 14 -52.58 33.95 33.95
C MET A 14 -51.78 32.86 33.24
N ALA A 15 -50.47 32.93 33.55
CA ALA A 15 -49.39 32.03 33.24
C ALA A 15 -49.65 30.53 33.44
N GLY A 16 -49.01 29.73 32.60
CA GLY A 16 -48.72 28.32 32.82
C GLY A 16 -47.48 27.91 32.02
N THR A 17 -46.29 28.28 32.50
CA THR A 17 -45.01 27.84 31.91
C THR A 17 -44.71 26.41 32.35
N LEU A 18 -44.78 25.46 31.42
CA LEU A 18 -44.14 24.16 31.57
C LEU A 18 -42.73 24.26 30.97
N ALA A 19 -41.70 24.31 31.82
CA ALA A 19 -40.32 24.12 31.39
C ALA A 19 -40.02 22.62 31.35
N PRO A 20 -39.66 22.02 30.21
CA PRO A 20 -39.09 20.68 30.19
C PRO A 20 -37.65 20.75 30.69
N SER A 21 -37.39 20.13 31.85
CA SER A 21 -36.04 19.83 32.32
C SER A 21 -35.42 18.76 31.42
N GLY A 22 -34.76 19.17 30.34
CA GLY A 22 -33.90 18.31 29.55
C GLY A 22 -32.59 18.06 30.29
N ILE A 23 -32.30 16.79 30.60
CA ILE A 23 -31.00 16.37 31.13
C ILE A 23 -30.02 16.38 29.96
N ALA A 24 -29.22 17.44 29.84
CA ALA A 24 -28.10 17.47 28.92
C ALA A 24 -26.96 16.62 29.49
N SER A 25 -26.79 15.39 28.99
CA SER A 25 -25.57 14.61 29.24
C SER A 25 -24.45 15.17 28.37
N SER A 26 -23.46 15.84 28.97
CA SER A 26 -22.24 16.22 28.28
C SER A 26 -21.55 14.97 27.70
N PRO A 27 -21.11 14.96 26.43
CA PRO A 27 -20.35 13.85 25.91
C PRO A 27 -19.05 13.71 26.71
N ALA A 28 -18.79 12.49 27.20
CA ALA A 28 -17.52 12.18 27.85
C ALA A 28 -16.38 12.46 26.87
N LYS A 29 -15.46 13.34 27.24
CA LYS A 29 -14.21 13.53 26.49
C LYS A 29 -13.38 12.26 26.67
N VAL A 30 -13.37 11.39 25.67
CA VAL A 30 -12.44 10.28 25.60
C VAL A 30 -11.03 10.89 25.49
N PRO A 31 -10.13 10.65 26.45
CA PRO A 31 -8.76 11.10 26.31
C PRO A 31 -8.16 10.37 25.10
N LEU A 32 -7.71 11.14 24.11
CA LEU A 32 -6.90 10.62 23.01
C LEU A 32 -5.58 10.17 23.64
N ILE A 33 -5.46 8.89 23.97
CA ILE A 33 -4.17 8.31 24.34
C ILE A 33 -3.27 8.54 23.12
N SER A 34 -2.24 9.37 23.29
CA SER A 34 -1.20 9.53 22.28
C SER A 34 -0.69 8.14 21.96
N ALA A 35 -1.06 7.62 20.79
CA ALA A 35 -0.58 6.31 20.36
C ALA A 35 0.94 6.41 20.35
N ASN A 36 1.61 5.64 21.20
CA ASN A 36 3.05 5.45 21.08
C ASN A 36 3.29 4.96 19.66
N GLN A 37 3.82 5.84 18.80
CA GLN A 37 4.11 5.50 17.43
C GLN A 37 5.25 4.48 17.46
N MET A 38 5.02 3.28 16.93
CA MET A 38 6.10 2.32 16.72
C MET A 38 7.10 2.91 15.73
N VAL A 39 8.34 3.10 16.16
CA VAL A 39 9.45 3.48 15.29
C VAL A 39 10.10 2.21 14.78
N PHE A 40 9.91 1.92 13.50
CA PHE A 40 10.61 0.83 12.83
C PHE A 40 11.92 1.36 12.25
N SER A 41 13.04 0.74 12.65
CA SER A 41 14.36 1.01 12.07
C SER A 41 14.79 -0.21 11.28
N PHE A 42 14.81 -0.07 9.96
CA PHE A 42 15.24 -1.12 9.05
C PHE A 42 16.65 -0.80 8.52
N ASN A 43 17.50 -1.81 8.36
CA ASN A 43 18.86 -1.68 7.84
C ASN A 43 19.14 -2.60 6.63
N SER A 44 18.09 -3.21 6.09
CA SER A 44 18.13 -4.07 4.91
C SER A 44 16.95 -3.73 4.00
N PRO A 45 17.10 -3.89 2.68
CA PRO A 45 15.98 -3.75 1.76
C PRO A 45 14.80 -4.62 2.19
N PHE A 46 13.59 -4.14 1.93
CA PHE A 46 12.36 -4.87 2.26
C PHE A 46 11.30 -4.63 1.19
N ILE A 47 10.34 -5.55 1.11
CA ILE A 47 9.17 -5.42 0.23
C ILE A 47 8.22 -4.40 0.86
N SER A 48 8.09 -3.22 0.25
CA SER A 48 7.23 -2.14 0.76
C SER A 48 5.76 -2.36 0.39
N SER A 49 5.50 -3.02 -0.73
CA SER A 49 4.15 -3.44 -1.12
C SER A 49 4.20 -4.50 -2.23
N SER A 50 3.14 -5.29 -2.35
CA SER A 50 2.91 -6.16 -3.51
C SER A 50 1.43 -6.23 -3.82
N GLY A 51 1.07 -6.45 -5.09
CA GLY A 51 -0.32 -6.55 -5.48
C GLY A 51 -0.54 -6.66 -6.97
N LEU A 52 -1.77 -6.38 -7.39
CA LEU A 52 -2.18 -6.36 -8.78
C LEU A 52 -2.36 -4.92 -9.26
N LEU A 53 -1.93 -4.67 -10.50
CA LEU A 53 -2.24 -3.46 -11.23
C LEU A 53 -2.81 -3.88 -12.59
N GLY A 54 -4.14 -3.91 -12.71
CA GLY A 54 -4.78 -4.56 -13.87
C GLY A 54 -4.49 -6.06 -13.89
N ASP A 55 -3.90 -6.55 -14.97
CA ASP A 55 -3.44 -7.93 -15.13
C ASP A 55 -1.94 -8.12 -14.82
N HIS A 56 -1.28 -7.07 -14.31
CA HIS A 56 0.12 -7.10 -13.94
C HIS A 56 0.30 -7.44 -12.46
N HIS A 57 1.38 -8.16 -12.15
CA HIS A 57 1.82 -8.38 -10.78
C HIS A 57 2.93 -7.39 -10.44
N VAL A 58 2.72 -6.62 -9.38
CA VAL A 58 3.62 -5.55 -8.95
C VAL A 58 4.24 -5.91 -7.61
N ILE A 59 5.56 -5.80 -7.53
CA ILE A 59 6.34 -5.97 -6.29
C ILE A 59 7.20 -4.73 -6.11
N ARG A 60 7.00 -3.99 -5.02
CA ARG A 60 7.81 -2.83 -4.67
C ARG A 60 8.82 -3.17 -3.59
N VAL A 61 10.08 -2.82 -3.83
CA VAL A 61 11.20 -3.04 -2.91
C VAL A 61 11.78 -1.68 -2.53
N MET A 62 11.76 -1.37 -1.23
CA MET A 62 12.46 -0.20 -0.70
C MET A 62 13.90 -0.59 -0.40
N VAL A 63 14.86 0.10 -1.05
CA VAL A 63 16.30 -0.11 -0.86
C VAL A 63 16.77 0.78 0.27
N ILE A 64 17.31 0.18 1.34
CA ILE A 64 17.81 0.91 2.50
C ILE A 64 19.04 0.23 3.11
N GLY A 65 19.82 1.02 3.85
CA GLY A 65 21.04 0.58 4.53
C GLY A 65 22.24 0.57 3.60
N MET A 66 22.18 -0.17 2.50
CA MET A 66 23.24 -0.25 1.48
C MET A 66 22.63 -0.25 0.08
N SER A 67 23.44 0.10 -0.92
CA SER A 67 23.03 0.00 -2.32
C SER A 67 22.79 -1.45 -2.74
N LEU A 68 21.86 -1.64 -3.67
CA LEU A 68 21.42 -2.95 -4.17
C LEU A 68 21.98 -3.19 -5.57
N GLU A 69 22.75 -4.27 -5.75
CA GLU A 69 23.42 -4.60 -7.01
C GLU A 69 22.59 -5.53 -7.89
N SER A 70 21.85 -6.44 -7.27
CA SER A 70 21.00 -7.39 -7.98
C SER A 70 19.78 -7.80 -7.17
N LEU A 71 18.76 -8.29 -7.87
CA LEU A 71 17.61 -8.99 -7.33
C LEU A 71 17.49 -10.36 -7.96
N SER A 72 17.04 -11.33 -7.18
CA SER A 72 16.59 -12.63 -7.66
C SER A 72 15.18 -12.86 -7.13
N VAL A 73 14.26 -13.16 -8.05
CA VAL A 73 12.85 -13.38 -7.74
C VAL A 73 12.49 -14.81 -8.10
N SER A 74 12.10 -15.58 -7.09
CA SER A 74 11.53 -16.92 -7.25
C SER A 74 10.07 -16.79 -7.66
N ILE A 75 9.73 -17.37 -8.81
CA ILE A 75 8.39 -17.34 -9.39
C ILE A 75 7.57 -18.49 -8.78
N PRO A 76 6.34 -18.24 -8.30
CA PRO A 76 5.49 -19.26 -7.70
C PRO A 76 5.16 -20.37 -8.72
N SER A 77 5.10 -21.63 -8.26
CA SER A 77 4.87 -22.79 -9.13
C SER A 77 3.50 -22.80 -9.82
N GLN A 78 2.54 -22.06 -9.26
CA GLN A 78 1.20 -21.88 -9.83
C GLN A 78 1.20 -20.98 -11.07
N MET A 79 2.32 -20.29 -11.37
CA MET A 79 2.51 -19.56 -12.62
C MET A 79 3.12 -20.46 -13.69
N SER A 80 2.39 -20.67 -14.77
CA SER A 80 2.89 -21.40 -15.93
C SER A 80 3.76 -20.54 -16.84
N LYS A 81 3.47 -19.23 -16.94
CA LYS A 81 4.19 -18.30 -17.83
C LYS A 81 4.08 -16.84 -17.37
N PHE A 82 5.06 -16.01 -17.77
CA PHE A 82 4.98 -14.55 -17.81
C PHE A 82 5.77 -14.02 -19.03
N ASP A 83 5.33 -12.92 -19.63
CA ASP A 83 5.88 -12.44 -20.91
C ASP A 83 6.99 -11.42 -20.72
N SER A 84 6.84 -10.45 -19.83
CA SER A 84 7.84 -9.39 -19.64
C SER A 84 8.00 -8.97 -18.18
N VAL A 85 9.12 -8.33 -17.89
CA VAL A 85 9.38 -7.68 -16.60
C VAL A 85 10.00 -6.32 -16.88
N THR A 86 9.45 -5.29 -16.25
CA THR A 86 10.01 -3.94 -16.26
C THR A 86 10.38 -3.55 -14.83
N ILE A 87 11.41 -2.71 -14.69
CA ILE A 87 11.83 -2.21 -13.38
C ILE A 87 11.88 -0.70 -13.44
N THR A 88 11.12 -0.05 -12.56
CA THR A 88 11.06 1.41 -12.52
C THR A 88 11.39 1.95 -11.14
N ASP A 89 11.79 3.22 -11.09
CA ASP A 89 11.92 3.99 -9.85
C ASP A 89 10.58 4.54 -9.37
N GLU A 90 10.59 5.24 -8.24
CA GLU A 90 9.41 5.88 -7.66
C GLU A 90 8.71 6.91 -8.57
N THR A 91 9.38 7.36 -9.63
CA THR A 91 8.83 8.31 -10.63
C THR A 91 8.29 7.61 -11.88
N GLY A 92 8.38 6.28 -11.94
CA GLY A 92 8.00 5.46 -13.09
C GLY A 92 9.06 5.43 -14.19
N LYS A 93 10.27 5.95 -13.94
CA LYS A 93 11.35 5.91 -14.92
C LYS A 93 12.03 4.54 -14.89
N ASN A 94 12.29 3.97 -16.06
CA ASN A 94 12.96 2.69 -16.19
C ASN A 94 14.38 2.71 -15.59
N ILE A 95 14.69 1.68 -14.81
CA ILE A 95 16.02 1.46 -14.23
C ILE A 95 16.77 0.47 -15.12
N PRO A 96 17.91 0.87 -15.73
CA PRO A 96 18.68 -0.02 -16.58
C PRO A 96 19.21 -1.24 -15.81
N ALA A 97 18.79 -2.42 -16.26
CA ALA A 97 19.22 -3.69 -15.68
C ALA A 97 19.29 -4.77 -16.76
N LYS A 98 20.18 -5.74 -16.55
CA LYS A 98 20.18 -7.01 -17.28
C LYS A 98 19.22 -7.97 -16.60
N ILE A 99 18.16 -8.35 -17.31
CA ILE A 99 17.14 -9.27 -16.83
C ILE A 99 17.32 -10.62 -17.54
N VAL A 100 17.47 -11.69 -16.76
CA VAL A 100 17.60 -13.06 -17.23
C VAL A 100 16.49 -13.91 -16.62
N LYS A 101 15.72 -14.58 -17.48
CA LYS A 101 14.74 -15.59 -17.05
C LYS A 101 15.41 -16.95 -17.06
N ASN A 102 15.54 -17.59 -15.90
CA ASN A 102 16.00 -18.96 -15.81
C ASN A 102 14.79 -19.90 -15.77
N GLY A 103 14.35 -20.31 -16.96
CA GLY A 103 13.08 -20.99 -17.16
C GLY A 103 11.90 -20.15 -16.66
N ASN A 104 10.89 -20.82 -16.09
CA ASN A 104 9.68 -20.17 -15.55
C ASN A 104 9.70 -20.07 -14.01
N ARG A 105 10.84 -20.33 -13.36
CA ARG A 105 10.93 -20.46 -11.89
C ARG A 105 11.77 -19.38 -11.22
N GLN A 106 12.66 -18.72 -11.96
CA GLN A 106 13.53 -17.71 -11.39
C GLN A 106 13.78 -16.57 -12.38
N LEU A 107 13.76 -15.37 -11.86
CA LEU A 107 14.08 -14.13 -12.54
C LEU A 107 15.31 -13.52 -11.87
N MET A 108 16.39 -13.34 -12.63
CA MET A 108 17.62 -12.71 -12.16
C MET A 108 17.73 -11.32 -12.78
N ILE A 109 17.98 -10.33 -11.94
CA ILE A 109 18.05 -8.92 -12.31
C ILE A 109 19.40 -8.40 -11.80
N ALA A 110 20.29 -8.02 -12.71
CA ALA A 110 21.53 -7.34 -12.36
C ALA A 110 21.43 -5.88 -12.80
N PHE A 111 21.48 -4.94 -11.85
CA PHE A 111 21.40 -3.52 -12.18
C PHE A 111 22.70 -3.07 -12.85
N ASN A 112 22.58 -2.21 -13.87
CA ASN A 112 23.77 -1.72 -14.57
C ASN A 112 24.64 -0.82 -13.68
N GLN A 113 24.01 -0.17 -12.69
CA GLN A 113 24.63 0.55 -11.59
C GLN A 113 23.89 0.16 -10.31
N PRO A 114 24.58 0.02 -9.15
CA PRO A 114 23.91 -0.26 -7.90
C PRO A 114 22.83 0.77 -7.60
N VAL A 115 21.64 0.30 -7.21
CA VAL A 115 20.53 1.17 -6.81
C VAL A 115 20.85 1.75 -5.44
N GLU A 116 20.85 3.07 -5.32
CA GLU A 116 21.18 3.77 -4.08
C GLU A 116 20.15 3.54 -2.96
N THR A 117 20.59 3.70 -1.71
CA THR A 117 19.72 3.67 -0.54
C THR A 117 18.70 4.82 -0.57
N GLY A 118 17.51 4.59 -0.04
CA GLY A 118 16.39 5.54 -0.04
C GLY A 118 15.53 5.50 -1.31
N LYS A 119 15.79 4.58 -2.24
CA LYS A 119 15.04 4.42 -3.48
C LYS A 119 14.01 3.30 -3.40
N THR A 120 12.89 3.47 -4.09
CA THR A 120 11.91 2.40 -4.26
C THR A 120 11.97 1.87 -5.68
N LEU A 121 12.12 0.57 -5.79
CA LEU A 121 12.06 -0.18 -7.04
C LEU A 121 10.68 -0.75 -7.21
N GLU A 122 10.08 -0.62 -8.38
CA GLU A 122 8.88 -1.35 -8.77
C GLU A 122 9.23 -2.39 -9.82
N LEU A 123 9.00 -3.66 -9.50
CA LEU A 123 9.05 -4.76 -10.43
C LEU A 123 7.63 -4.98 -10.96
N ASP A 124 7.45 -4.72 -12.24
CA ASP A 124 6.19 -4.93 -12.95
C ASP A 124 6.31 -6.17 -13.84
N ILE A 125 5.52 -7.21 -13.55
CA ILE A 125 5.50 -8.49 -14.26
C ILE A 125 4.19 -8.59 -15.03
N SER A 126 4.27 -8.78 -16.35
CA SER A 126 3.09 -8.82 -17.24
C SER A 126 3.01 -10.09 -18.10
N GLY A 127 1.86 -10.28 -18.75
CA GLY A 127 1.57 -11.45 -19.59
C GLY A 127 1.48 -12.75 -18.79
N ILE A 128 0.89 -12.66 -17.59
CA ILE A 128 0.86 -13.74 -16.60
C ILE A 128 -0.17 -14.79 -16.99
N LYS A 129 0.26 -16.05 -16.96
CA LYS A 129 -0.62 -17.22 -17.03
C LYS A 129 -0.43 -18.07 -15.80
N THR A 130 -1.50 -18.31 -15.06
CA THR A 130 -1.54 -19.28 -13.96
C THR A 130 -1.98 -20.65 -14.47
N LEU A 131 -1.78 -21.70 -13.69
CA LEU A 131 -2.36 -23.01 -13.95
C LEU A 131 -3.90 -22.94 -13.88
N GLN A 132 -4.58 -23.92 -14.50
CA GLN A 132 -6.04 -24.04 -14.39
C GLN A 132 -6.42 -24.20 -12.90
N ASP A 133 -7.52 -23.57 -12.49
CA ASP A 133 -8.09 -23.58 -11.13
C ASP A 133 -7.37 -22.74 -10.05
N GLU A 134 -6.42 -21.89 -10.40
CA GLU A 134 -5.72 -21.00 -9.45
C GLU A 134 -6.48 -19.69 -9.12
N GLN A 135 -7.77 -19.62 -9.40
CA GLN A 135 -8.59 -18.44 -9.13
C GLN A 135 -8.77 -18.29 -7.62
N GLY A 136 -8.54 -17.09 -7.09
CA GLY A 136 -8.57 -16.85 -5.64
C GLY A 136 -7.33 -17.34 -4.89
N SER A 137 -6.40 -18.04 -5.55
CA SER A 137 -5.15 -18.52 -4.94
C SER A 137 -4.23 -17.37 -4.53
N ILE A 138 -3.36 -17.67 -3.56
CA ILE A 138 -2.28 -16.78 -3.13
C ILE A 138 -0.98 -17.22 -3.80
N LEU A 139 -0.38 -16.28 -4.52
CA LEU A 139 0.93 -16.43 -5.15
C LEU A 139 1.99 -15.80 -4.25
N LEU A 140 3.05 -16.57 -4.01
CA LEU A 140 4.16 -16.20 -3.12
C LEU A 140 5.45 -16.11 -3.92
N TYR A 141 5.97 -14.89 -4.05
CA TYR A 141 7.23 -14.60 -4.71
C TYR A 141 8.33 -14.47 -3.68
N GLY A 142 9.33 -15.35 -3.72
CA GLY A 142 10.54 -15.15 -2.92
C GLY A 142 11.41 -14.07 -3.54
N VAL A 143 11.85 -13.09 -2.77
CA VAL A 143 12.74 -12.02 -3.23
C VAL A 143 14.03 -12.06 -2.42
N THR A 144 15.15 -12.23 -3.11
CA THR A 144 16.51 -12.11 -2.58
C THR A 144 17.23 -10.99 -3.32
N GLY A 145 18.31 -10.47 -2.73
CA GLY A 145 19.13 -9.47 -3.40
C GLY A 145 20.56 -9.43 -2.90
N LYS A 146 21.47 -8.96 -3.76
CA LYS A 146 22.88 -8.73 -3.41
C LYS A 146 23.09 -7.25 -3.15
N ARG A 147 23.72 -6.93 -2.03
CA ARG A 147 24.06 -5.54 -1.65
C ARG A 147 25.54 -5.29 -1.90
N THR A 148 25.89 -4.04 -2.16
CA THR A 148 27.29 -3.67 -2.37
C THR A 148 28.15 -3.99 -1.15
N GLY A 149 29.30 -4.64 -1.40
CA GLY A 149 30.23 -5.06 -0.36
C GLY A 149 29.80 -6.33 0.42
N ILE A 150 28.76 -7.03 -0.02
CA ILE A 150 28.34 -8.32 0.52
C ILE A 150 28.31 -9.34 -0.61
N ASP A 151 29.09 -10.42 -0.48
CA ASP A 151 29.26 -11.40 -1.56
C ASP A 151 28.06 -12.33 -1.73
N GLU A 152 27.29 -12.55 -0.65
CA GLU A 152 26.11 -13.42 -0.62
C GLU A 152 24.80 -12.67 -0.93
N GLU A 153 23.83 -13.39 -1.50
CA GLU A 153 22.46 -12.89 -1.59
C GLU A 153 21.77 -12.95 -0.23
N ILE A 154 21.05 -11.90 0.13
CA ILE A 154 20.24 -11.84 1.35
C ILE A 154 18.75 -12.01 1.02
N PRO A 155 17.98 -12.72 1.86
CA PRO A 155 16.52 -12.70 1.77
C PRO A 155 15.98 -11.29 2.05
N ILE A 156 15.21 -10.76 1.11
CA ILE A 156 14.47 -9.50 1.26
C ILE A 156 13.07 -9.79 1.80
N GLY A 157 12.45 -10.89 1.35
CA GLY A 157 11.19 -11.37 1.88
C GLY A 157 10.35 -12.16 0.88
N THR A 158 9.05 -12.26 1.15
CA THR A 158 8.09 -12.91 0.27
C THR A 158 6.98 -11.93 -0.10
N ALA A 159 6.84 -11.63 -1.39
CA ALA A 159 5.73 -10.84 -1.89
C ALA A 159 4.50 -11.73 -2.07
N ARG A 160 3.37 -11.26 -1.57
CA ARG A 160 2.08 -11.95 -1.61
C ARG A 160 1.18 -11.24 -2.60
N ILE A 161 0.67 -11.98 -3.59
CA ILE A 161 -0.28 -11.46 -4.58
C ILE A 161 -1.43 -12.45 -4.68
N GLN A 162 -2.67 -11.97 -4.57
CA GLN A 162 -3.85 -12.82 -4.67
C GLN A 162 -4.39 -12.77 -6.10
N VAL A 163 -4.63 -13.93 -6.69
CA VAL A 163 -5.26 -14.05 -8.02
C VAL A 163 -6.73 -13.64 -7.89
N PRO A 164 -7.27 -12.79 -8.78
CA PRO A 164 -8.67 -12.42 -8.74
C PRO A 164 -9.58 -13.63 -8.96
N LEU A 165 -10.74 -13.63 -8.29
CA LEU A 165 -11.85 -14.49 -8.69
C LEU A 165 -12.38 -13.95 -10.03
N ARG A 166 -12.57 -14.82 -11.02
CA ARG A 166 -13.15 -14.48 -12.33
C ARG A 166 -14.57 -14.96 -12.44
#